data_AF-A0A9P4H1K3-F1
#
_entry.id   AF-A0A9P4H1K3-F1
#
_cell.length_a   1.000
_cell.length_b   1.000
_cell.length_c   1.000
_cell.angle_alpha   90.00
_cell.angle_beta   90.00
_cell.angle_gamma   90.00
#
_symmetry.space_group_name_H-M   'P 1'
#
loop_
_entity.id
_entity.type
_entity.pdbx_description
1 polymer ?
#
loop_
_entity_poly.entity_id
_entity_poly.type
_entity_poly.pdbx_seq_one_letter_code
_entity_poly.pdbx_strand_id
1 'polypeptide(L)'
;KGTTVSLVFDQDIILSEEATNDLAITVIGTVEEDGSKHVTEILVPADICNKSDYLQALVNESDDKTEITLGDANSQDNFHDKEGTLVWLARLQGLSQQRMQELGLWEISLLGLWYAICYWDLHQDKNGKVVLKEWFDNWYDTSMADADMTIYIARALAYPCYVFNHAAGYAKVTKYLAYNHVGHVKERPPKGFKGGKHLHIGERELVGPLNHARGGLRKSLLGIFLGLVVPIFVRRFFAVPTAIKRLRMSEGA
;
A
#
# COMPACT_ATOMS: atom_id res chain seq x y z
N LYS A 1 -34.02 3.02 11.82
CA LYS A 1 -33.56 4.35 12.31
C LYS A 1 -32.27 4.64 11.55
N GLY A 2 -32.31 5.56 10.58
CA GLY A 2 -31.13 5.91 9.80
C GLY A 2 -30.10 6.54 10.73
N THR A 3 -28.85 6.06 10.67
CA THR A 3 -27.72 6.70 11.33
C THR A 3 -27.62 8.12 10.78
N THR A 4 -27.72 9.13 11.65
CA THR A 4 -27.55 10.53 11.25
C THR A 4 -26.10 10.71 10.81
N VAL A 5 -25.89 11.04 9.54
CA VAL A 5 -24.57 11.35 8.98
C VAL A 5 -24.40 12.86 9.01
N SER A 6 -23.30 13.35 9.57
CA SER A 6 -22.95 14.77 9.60
C SER A 6 -21.98 15.10 8.46
N LEU A 7 -22.18 16.22 7.77
CA LEU A 7 -21.26 16.70 6.74
C LEU A 7 -20.29 17.73 7.33
N VAL A 8 -19.00 17.54 7.10
CA VAL A 8 -17.92 18.45 7.51
C VAL A 8 -17.30 19.03 6.25
N PHE A 9 -17.30 20.35 6.11
CA PHE A 9 -16.69 21.01 4.95
C PHE A 9 -15.22 21.26 5.22
N ASP A 10 -14.37 20.67 4.38
CA ASP A 10 -12.94 20.93 4.36
C ASP A 10 -12.64 22.26 3.66
N GLN A 11 -11.40 22.73 3.79
CA GLN A 11 -10.92 23.88 3.03
C GLN A 11 -10.87 23.56 1.53
N ASP A 12 -11.34 24.51 0.72
CA ASP A 12 -11.31 24.40 -0.73
C ASP A 12 -9.87 24.25 -1.26
N ILE A 13 -9.72 23.44 -2.31
CA ILE A 13 -8.42 23.13 -2.89
C ILE A 13 -8.37 23.65 -4.32
N ILE A 14 -7.38 24.49 -4.61
CA ILE A 14 -7.14 25.02 -5.97
C ILE A 14 -6.01 24.23 -6.61
N LEU A 15 -6.34 23.44 -7.65
CA LEU A 15 -5.35 22.64 -8.38
C LEU A 15 -4.59 23.44 -9.44
N SER A 16 -5.23 24.43 -10.08
CA SER A 16 -4.59 25.18 -11.17
C SER A 16 -3.54 26.18 -10.69
N GLU A 17 -2.44 26.29 -11.43
CA GLU A 17 -1.51 27.43 -11.36
C GLU A 17 -2.00 28.62 -12.21
N GLU A 18 -2.91 28.38 -13.17
CA GLU A 18 -3.47 29.38 -14.10
C GLU A 18 -4.87 29.88 -13.69
N ALA A 19 -5.24 31.06 -14.20
CA ALA A 19 -6.24 31.95 -13.61
C ALA A 19 -7.73 31.54 -13.74
N THR A 20 -8.09 30.56 -14.58
CA THR A 20 -9.50 30.16 -14.76
C THR A 20 -9.77 28.83 -14.06
N ASN A 21 -10.29 28.89 -12.83
CA ASN A 21 -10.90 27.75 -12.14
C ASN A 21 -12.42 27.89 -12.26
N ASP A 22 -12.97 27.43 -13.37
CA ASP A 22 -14.37 27.59 -13.77
C ASP A 22 -15.21 26.31 -13.58
N LEU A 23 -14.63 25.27 -12.99
CA LEU A 23 -15.32 24.05 -12.57
C LEU A 23 -15.01 23.73 -11.10
N ALA A 24 -16.07 23.54 -10.31
CA ALA A 24 -16.00 23.02 -8.95
C ALA A 24 -16.32 21.52 -8.93
N ILE A 25 -15.41 20.73 -8.39
CA ILE A 25 -15.59 19.30 -8.16
C ILE A 25 -15.76 19.07 -6.65
N THR A 26 -16.98 18.76 -6.22
CA THR A 26 -17.26 18.39 -4.84
C THR A 26 -16.97 16.92 -4.63
N VAL A 27 -16.04 16.59 -3.73
CA VAL A 27 -15.74 15.21 -3.32
C VAL A 27 -16.38 14.94 -1.97
N ILE A 28 -17.26 13.94 -1.91
CA ILE A 28 -17.89 13.49 -0.68
C ILE A 28 -17.22 12.18 -0.24
N GLY A 29 -16.44 12.28 0.83
CA GLY A 29 -15.70 11.16 1.39
C GLY A 29 -16.56 10.04 1.97
N THR A 30 -15.90 8.99 2.42
CA THR A 30 -16.52 7.90 3.19
C THR A 30 -16.93 8.36 4.58
N VAL A 31 -17.90 7.67 5.18
CA VAL A 31 -18.27 7.89 6.58
C VAL A 31 -17.11 7.49 7.49
N GLU A 32 -16.67 8.40 8.35
CA GLU A 32 -15.65 8.16 9.37
C GLU A 32 -16.21 7.44 10.60
N GLU A 33 -15.34 7.06 11.53
CA GLU A 33 -15.72 6.33 12.75
C GLU A 33 -16.68 7.13 13.65
N ASP A 34 -16.65 8.47 13.56
CA ASP A 34 -17.54 9.37 14.28
C ASP A 34 -18.90 9.59 13.59
N GLY A 35 -19.11 8.98 12.42
CA GLY A 35 -20.32 9.13 11.62
C GLY A 35 -20.36 10.37 10.72
N SER A 36 -19.26 11.12 10.64
CA SER A 36 -19.13 12.29 9.75
C SER A 36 -18.67 11.89 8.35
N LYS A 37 -18.93 12.76 7.37
CA LYS A 37 -18.35 12.70 6.03
C LYS A 37 -17.71 14.04 5.72
N HIS A 38 -16.48 14.00 5.25
CA HIS A 38 -15.79 15.18 4.76
C HIS A 38 -16.23 15.48 3.33
N VAL A 39 -16.54 16.75 3.09
CA VAL A 39 -16.90 17.33 1.80
C VAL A 39 -15.79 18.31 1.43
N THR A 40 -15.17 18.09 0.29
CA THR A 40 -14.09 18.97 -0.19
C THR A 40 -14.45 19.49 -1.57
N GLU A 41 -14.41 20.80 -1.73
CA GLU A 41 -14.52 21.43 -3.03
C GLU A 41 -13.14 21.57 -3.66
N ILE A 42 -12.99 21.08 -4.88
CA ILE A 42 -11.75 21.14 -5.65
C ILE A 42 -12.01 22.01 -6.87
N LEU A 43 -11.36 23.15 -6.92
CA LEU A 43 -11.45 24.12 -8.01
C LEU A 43 -10.43 23.76 -9.10
N VAL A 44 -10.93 23.53 -10.30
CA VAL A 44 -10.16 23.10 -11.46
C VAL A 44 -10.60 23.87 -12.72
N PRO A 45 -9.75 23.93 -13.76
CA PRO A 45 -10.17 24.42 -15.06
C PRO A 45 -11.12 23.41 -15.73
N ALA A 46 -12.20 23.89 -16.35
CA ALA A 46 -13.21 23.05 -16.98
C ALA A 46 -12.68 22.20 -18.15
N ASP A 47 -11.54 22.58 -18.73
CA ASP A 47 -10.86 21.82 -19.78
C ASP A 47 -10.44 20.41 -19.33
N ILE A 48 -10.30 20.18 -18.01
CA ILE A 48 -9.98 18.88 -17.42
C ILE A 48 -11.01 17.81 -17.80
N CYS A 49 -12.27 18.19 -18.02
CA CYS A 49 -13.32 17.27 -18.44
C CYS A 49 -13.04 16.69 -19.84
N ASN A 50 -12.34 17.43 -20.71
CA ASN A 50 -11.95 16.90 -22.03
C ASN A 50 -10.83 15.86 -21.94
N LYS A 51 -10.17 15.75 -20.78
CA LYS A 51 -9.08 14.79 -20.53
C LYS A 51 -9.60 13.47 -19.95
N SER A 52 -10.86 13.40 -19.52
CA SER A 52 -11.46 12.19 -18.96
C SER A 52 -12.92 12.01 -19.40
N ASP A 53 -13.19 10.93 -20.14
CA ASP A 53 -14.55 10.55 -20.56
C ASP A 53 -15.51 10.44 -19.37
N TYR A 54 -15.01 10.02 -18.20
CA TYR A 54 -15.79 9.94 -16.97
C TYR A 54 -16.20 11.34 -16.46
N LEU A 55 -15.27 12.28 -16.36
CA LEU A 55 -15.61 13.66 -15.97
C LEU A 55 -16.49 14.34 -17.02
N GLN A 56 -16.26 14.07 -18.30
CA GLN A 56 -17.10 14.59 -19.38
C GLN A 56 -18.53 14.07 -19.28
N ALA A 57 -18.71 12.77 -19.00
CA ALA A 57 -20.03 12.19 -18.80
C ALA A 57 -20.75 12.82 -17.60
N LEU A 58 -20.06 13.01 -16.47
CA LEU A 58 -20.64 13.65 -15.28
C LEU A 58 -21.08 15.09 -15.54
N VAL A 59 -20.24 15.90 -16.19
CA VAL A 59 -20.61 17.27 -16.57
C VAL A 59 -21.79 17.27 -17.54
N ASN A 60 -21.84 16.34 -18.49
CA ASN A 60 -22.93 16.24 -19.45
C ASN A 60 -24.27 15.87 -18.78
N GLU A 61 -24.24 15.05 -17.74
CA GLU A 61 -25.42 14.66 -16.94
C GLU A 61 -25.86 15.74 -15.93
N SER A 62 -24.94 16.61 -15.49
CA SER A 62 -25.25 17.68 -14.53
C SER A 62 -26.12 18.78 -15.14
N ASP A 63 -27.09 19.31 -14.38
CA ASP A 63 -27.85 20.50 -14.78
C ASP A 63 -26.97 21.76 -14.78
N ASP A 64 -26.04 21.85 -13.82
CA ASP A 64 -25.02 22.89 -13.74
C ASP A 64 -23.69 22.38 -14.33
N LYS A 65 -23.25 23.00 -15.43
CA LYS A 65 -22.00 22.59 -16.11
C LYS A 65 -20.74 23.08 -15.40
N THR A 66 -20.88 23.93 -14.38
CA THR A 66 -19.79 24.49 -13.58
C THR A 66 -19.58 23.75 -12.26
N GLU A 67 -20.44 22.77 -11.94
CA GLU A 67 -20.36 21.99 -10.71
C GLU A 67 -20.60 20.50 -10.98
N ILE A 68 -19.74 19.64 -10.44
CA ILE A 68 -19.96 18.19 -10.40
C ILE A 68 -19.68 17.62 -9.02
N THR A 69 -20.36 16.55 -8.66
CA THR A 69 -20.18 15.86 -7.38
C THR A 69 -19.65 14.44 -7.61
N LEU A 70 -18.58 14.09 -6.89
CA LEU A 70 -18.00 12.76 -6.81
C LEU A 70 -18.37 12.14 -5.45
N GLY A 71 -19.23 11.13 -5.49
CA GLY A 71 -19.79 10.46 -4.31
C GLY A 71 -21.22 10.89 -4.00
N ASP A 72 -21.81 10.28 -2.98
CA ASP A 72 -23.20 10.52 -2.61
C ASP A 72 -23.30 10.84 -1.11
N ALA A 73 -23.92 11.98 -0.76
CA ALA A 73 -24.17 12.37 0.62
C ALA A 73 -25.04 11.34 1.35
N ASN A 74 -25.95 10.67 0.64
CA ASN A 74 -26.96 9.76 1.19
C ASN A 74 -26.49 8.29 1.23
N SER A 75 -25.47 7.93 0.45
CA SER A 75 -24.94 6.55 0.43
C SER A 75 -23.96 6.30 1.57
N GLN A 76 -24.14 5.21 2.33
CA GLN A 76 -23.14 4.77 3.31
C GLN A 76 -21.90 4.12 2.66
N ASP A 77 -22.04 3.64 1.43
CA ASP A 77 -20.95 3.07 0.63
C ASP A 77 -20.50 4.08 -0.42
N ASN A 78 -19.81 5.12 0.03
CA ASN A 78 -19.04 5.96 -0.88
C ASN A 78 -17.75 5.23 -1.26
N PHE A 79 -17.45 5.26 -2.55
CA PHE A 79 -16.19 4.78 -3.10
C PHE A 79 -15.12 5.87 -3.06
N HIS A 80 -15.50 7.11 -2.72
CA HIS A 80 -14.66 8.26 -2.99
C HIS A 80 -13.73 8.64 -1.85
N ASP A 81 -12.46 8.79 -2.19
CA ASP A 81 -11.38 9.20 -1.30
C ASP A 81 -10.78 10.51 -1.80
N LYS A 82 -10.65 11.48 -0.90
CA LYS A 82 -10.16 12.83 -1.21
C LYS A 82 -8.75 12.79 -1.77
N GLU A 83 -7.84 12.11 -1.08
CA GLU A 83 -6.42 12.09 -1.42
C GLU A 83 -6.17 11.44 -2.78
N GLY A 84 -6.79 10.27 -3.01
CA GLY A 84 -6.73 9.57 -4.28
C GLY A 84 -7.33 10.37 -5.43
N THR A 85 -8.44 11.06 -5.18
CA THR A 85 -9.07 11.96 -6.17
C THR A 85 -8.16 13.12 -6.51
N LEU A 86 -7.54 13.75 -5.51
CA LEU A 86 -6.61 14.87 -5.72
C LEU A 86 -5.41 14.48 -6.57
N VAL A 87 -4.80 13.32 -6.30
CA VAL A 87 -3.68 12.83 -7.13
C VAL A 87 -4.13 12.57 -8.56
N TRP A 88 -5.29 11.92 -8.73
CA TRP A 88 -5.82 11.64 -10.06
C TRP A 88 -6.07 12.93 -10.86
N LEU A 89 -6.78 13.90 -10.27
CA LEU A 89 -7.06 15.20 -10.91
C LEU A 89 -5.77 16.00 -11.18
N ALA A 90 -4.84 16.03 -10.22
CA ALA A 90 -3.56 16.72 -10.38
C ALA A 90 -2.76 16.17 -11.57
N ARG A 91 -2.70 14.84 -11.70
CA ARG A 91 -1.99 14.18 -12.81
C ARG A 91 -2.74 14.32 -14.13
N LEU A 92 -4.07 14.28 -14.10
CA LEU A 92 -4.90 14.52 -15.28
C LEU A 92 -4.72 15.93 -15.82
N GLN A 93 -4.63 16.93 -14.94
CA GLN A 93 -4.40 18.31 -15.33
C GLN A 93 -2.97 18.56 -15.82
N GLY A 94 -2.01 17.73 -15.39
CA GLY A 94 -0.60 17.85 -15.77
C GLY A 94 0.20 18.74 -14.83
N LEU A 95 -0.17 18.79 -13.54
CA LEU A 95 0.54 19.58 -12.53
C LEU A 95 2.03 19.20 -12.45
N SER A 96 2.85 20.22 -12.20
CA SER A 96 4.28 20.06 -11.94
C SER A 96 4.52 19.27 -10.64
N GLN A 97 5.65 18.56 -10.56
CA GLN A 97 6.04 17.85 -9.33
C GLN A 97 6.13 18.80 -8.12
N GLN A 98 6.63 20.02 -8.33
CA GLN A 98 6.70 21.05 -7.30
C GLN A 98 5.29 21.40 -6.78
N ARG A 99 4.32 21.64 -7.66
CA ARG A 99 2.96 21.96 -7.23
C ARG A 99 2.29 20.81 -6.52
N MET A 100 2.53 19.58 -6.97
CA MET A 100 2.07 18.38 -6.26
C MET A 100 2.65 18.30 -4.84
N GLN A 101 3.91 18.67 -4.65
CA GLN A 101 4.54 18.75 -3.33
C GLN A 101 3.91 19.86 -2.46
N GLU A 102 3.69 21.06 -3.00
CA GLU A 102 3.05 22.17 -2.28
C GLU A 102 1.64 21.82 -1.79
N LEU A 103 0.93 20.99 -2.54
CA LEU A 103 -0.39 20.47 -2.20
C LEU A 103 -0.34 19.28 -1.22
N GLY A 104 0.84 18.86 -0.78
CA GLY A 104 1.02 17.72 0.13
C GLY A 104 0.71 16.36 -0.50
N LEU A 105 0.78 16.24 -1.83
CA LEU A 105 0.41 15.01 -2.53
C LEU A 105 1.47 13.90 -2.41
N TRP A 106 2.63 14.18 -1.81
CA TRP A 106 3.67 13.18 -1.54
C TRP A 106 3.57 12.58 -0.14
N GLU A 107 2.71 13.16 0.70
CA GLU A 107 2.50 12.81 2.10
C GLU A 107 1.10 12.22 2.34
N ILE A 108 0.37 11.92 1.27
CA ILE A 108 -0.95 11.30 1.38
C ILE A 108 -0.86 9.93 2.06
N SER A 109 -1.97 9.51 2.66
CA SER A 109 -2.05 8.23 3.32
C SER A 109 -1.84 7.05 2.34
N LEU A 110 -1.47 5.90 2.91
CA LEU A 110 -1.40 4.65 2.15
C LEU A 110 -2.77 4.26 1.54
N LEU A 111 -3.88 4.69 2.15
CA LEU A 111 -5.22 4.51 1.61
C LEU A 111 -5.43 5.39 0.36
N GLY A 112 -5.06 6.67 0.45
CA GLY A 112 -5.08 7.61 -0.66
C GLY A 112 -4.24 7.13 -1.85
N LEU A 113 -3.05 6.56 -1.61
CA LEU A 113 -2.24 5.94 -2.67
C LEU A 113 -3.00 4.84 -3.41
N TRP A 114 -3.69 3.95 -2.69
CA TRP A 114 -4.48 2.88 -3.31
C TRP A 114 -5.65 3.43 -4.12
N TYR A 115 -6.31 4.48 -3.64
CA TYR A 115 -7.36 5.15 -4.39
C TYR A 115 -6.83 5.90 -5.62
N ALA A 116 -5.66 6.54 -5.55
CA ALA A 116 -5.02 7.16 -6.71
C ALA A 116 -4.77 6.14 -7.83
N ILE A 117 -4.24 4.95 -7.48
CA ILE A 117 -4.07 3.85 -8.44
C ILE A 117 -5.42 3.41 -9.00
N CYS A 118 -6.42 3.26 -8.13
CA CYS A 118 -7.74 2.79 -8.51
C CYS A 118 -8.48 3.75 -9.44
N TYR A 119 -8.43 5.06 -9.19
CA TYR A 119 -9.09 6.05 -10.03
C TYR A 119 -8.47 6.12 -11.41
N TRP A 120 -7.14 6.03 -11.50
CA TRP A 120 -6.50 5.95 -12.80
C TRP A 120 -6.92 4.69 -13.55
N ASP A 121 -6.88 3.53 -12.89
CA ASP A 121 -7.27 2.27 -13.52
C ASP A 121 -8.74 2.23 -13.98
N LEU A 122 -9.65 2.88 -13.25
CA LEU A 122 -11.08 2.92 -13.58
C LEU A 122 -11.45 3.93 -14.67
N HIS A 123 -10.81 5.10 -14.68
CA HIS A 123 -11.29 6.25 -15.45
C HIS A 123 -10.32 6.73 -16.52
N GLN A 124 -9.14 6.12 -16.63
CA GLN A 124 -8.09 6.51 -17.55
C GLN A 124 -7.57 5.30 -18.34
N ASP A 125 -6.56 5.54 -19.16
CA ASP A 125 -5.93 4.51 -19.96
C ASP A 125 -5.06 3.53 -19.14
N LYS A 126 -4.62 2.46 -19.80
CA LYS A 126 -3.76 1.43 -19.19
C LYS A 126 -2.33 1.90 -18.92
N ASN A 127 -2.01 3.19 -19.14
CA ASN A 127 -0.68 3.76 -18.94
C ASN A 127 -0.48 4.36 -17.54
N GLY A 128 -1.41 4.14 -16.61
CA GLY A 128 -1.30 4.67 -15.23
C GLY A 128 0.02 4.34 -14.54
N LYS A 129 0.56 3.15 -14.76
CA LYS A 129 1.89 2.75 -14.27
C LYS A 129 3.05 3.61 -14.78
N VAL A 130 2.91 4.25 -15.94
CA VAL A 130 3.90 5.18 -16.50
C VAL A 130 3.62 6.59 -15.97
N VAL A 131 2.36 7.04 -16.04
CA VAL A 131 1.99 8.41 -15.68
C VAL A 131 2.17 8.68 -14.19
N LEU A 132 1.82 7.73 -13.32
CA LEU A 132 1.91 7.89 -11.87
C LEU A 132 3.29 7.51 -11.32
N LYS A 133 4.22 7.00 -12.14
CA LYS A 133 5.48 6.45 -11.65
C LYS A 133 6.32 7.47 -10.89
N GLU A 134 6.57 8.63 -11.52
CA GLU A 134 7.42 9.67 -10.94
C GLU A 134 6.83 10.21 -9.63
N TRP A 135 5.51 10.44 -9.61
CA TRP A 135 4.79 10.81 -8.39
C TRP A 135 4.93 9.73 -7.30
N PHE A 136 4.77 8.45 -7.65
CA PHE A 136 4.92 7.36 -6.70
C PHE A 136 6.33 7.28 -6.13
N ASP A 137 7.37 7.49 -6.95
CA ASP A 137 8.76 7.50 -6.46
C ASP A 137 8.95 8.63 -5.42
N ASN A 138 8.45 9.84 -5.71
CA ASN A 138 8.50 10.98 -4.77
C ASN A 138 7.68 10.75 -3.49
N TRP A 139 6.47 10.20 -3.64
CA TRP A 139 5.62 9.81 -2.50
C TRP A 139 6.33 8.75 -1.65
N TYR A 140 6.95 7.74 -2.27
CA TYR A 140 7.63 6.68 -1.54
C TYR A 140 8.80 7.26 -0.74
N ASP A 141 9.67 8.05 -1.38
CA ASP A 141 10.83 8.63 -0.72
C ASP A 141 10.44 9.57 0.42
N THR A 142 9.35 10.32 0.27
CA THR A 142 8.85 11.25 1.30
C THR A 142 8.11 10.52 2.42
N SER A 143 7.07 9.78 2.10
CA SER A 143 6.20 9.11 3.08
C SER A 143 6.87 7.93 3.78
N MET A 144 7.90 7.32 3.17
CA MET A 144 8.59 6.15 3.74
C MET A 144 9.98 6.45 4.29
N ALA A 145 10.43 7.70 4.29
CA ALA A 145 11.72 8.11 4.85
C ALA A 145 11.85 7.69 6.33
N ASP A 146 10.87 8.07 7.14
CA ASP A 146 10.86 7.87 8.59
C ASP A 146 9.78 6.89 9.05
N ALA A 147 9.07 6.24 8.13
CA ALA A 147 8.00 5.31 8.47
C ALA A 147 8.54 3.96 8.95
N ASP A 148 8.10 3.54 10.13
CA ASP A 148 8.33 2.21 10.63
C ASP A 148 7.61 1.16 9.78
N MET A 149 8.38 0.24 9.20
CA MET A 149 7.82 -0.83 8.39
C MET A 149 7.06 -1.81 9.29
N THR A 150 5.73 -1.81 9.22
CA THR A 150 4.88 -2.81 9.87
C THR A 150 4.45 -3.91 8.90
N ILE A 151 3.94 -5.03 9.41
CA ILE A 151 3.38 -6.08 8.55
C ILE A 151 2.22 -5.56 7.69
N TYR A 152 1.38 -4.70 8.27
CA TYR A 152 0.25 -4.10 7.56
C TYR A 152 0.75 -3.21 6.40
N ILE A 153 1.68 -2.30 6.69
CA ILE A 153 2.26 -1.41 5.69
C ILE A 153 2.96 -2.21 4.59
N ALA A 154 3.78 -3.20 4.96
CA ALA A 154 4.49 -4.02 3.98
C ALA A 154 3.52 -4.77 3.04
N ARG A 155 2.43 -5.33 3.57
CA ARG A 155 1.43 -6.03 2.73
C ARG A 155 0.68 -5.09 1.79
N ALA A 156 0.42 -3.86 2.22
CA ALA A 156 -0.25 -2.84 1.42
C ALA A 156 0.69 -2.15 0.42
N LEU A 157 1.99 -2.07 0.70
CA LEU A 157 2.99 -1.51 -0.23
C LEU A 157 3.45 -2.49 -1.32
N ALA A 158 3.26 -3.79 -1.11
CA ALA A 158 3.73 -4.80 -2.07
C ALA A 158 3.17 -4.55 -3.48
N TYR A 159 1.86 -4.31 -3.60
CA TYR A 159 1.21 -4.06 -4.89
C TYR A 159 1.64 -2.75 -5.55
N PRO A 160 1.60 -1.57 -4.88
CA PRO A 160 2.13 -0.32 -5.45
C PRO A 160 3.60 -0.43 -5.90
N CYS A 161 4.48 -1.01 -5.08
CA CYS A 161 5.88 -1.16 -5.46
C CYS A 161 6.05 -2.07 -6.69
N TYR A 162 5.22 -3.11 -6.82
CA TYR A 162 5.21 -3.98 -7.98
C TYR A 162 4.68 -3.28 -9.24
N VAL A 163 3.52 -2.63 -9.16
CA VAL A 163 2.86 -2.03 -10.34
C VAL A 163 3.67 -0.89 -10.94
N PHE A 164 4.38 -0.13 -10.10
CA PHE A 164 5.25 0.97 -10.53
C PHE A 164 6.71 0.57 -10.79
N ASN A 165 7.02 -0.74 -10.70
CA ASN A 165 8.38 -1.25 -10.85
C ASN A 165 9.41 -0.53 -9.95
N HIS A 166 9.01 -0.24 -8.72
CA HIS A 166 9.87 0.44 -7.75
C HIS A 166 10.69 -0.62 -6.99
N ALA A 167 11.83 -0.98 -7.59
CA ALA A 167 12.64 -2.13 -7.18
C ALA A 167 13.14 -2.05 -5.72
N ALA A 168 13.60 -0.88 -5.28
CA ALA A 168 14.14 -0.68 -3.93
C ALA A 168 13.08 -0.93 -2.85
N GLY A 169 11.91 -0.28 -2.99
CA GLY A 169 10.78 -0.50 -2.09
C GLY A 169 10.21 -1.91 -2.17
N TYR A 170 10.11 -2.51 -3.35
CA TYR A 170 9.65 -3.91 -3.48
C TYR A 170 10.60 -4.89 -2.76
N ALA A 171 11.91 -4.69 -2.89
CA ALA A 171 12.91 -5.48 -2.17
C ALA A 171 12.82 -5.28 -0.64
N LYS A 172 12.66 -4.02 -0.17
CA LYS A 172 12.48 -3.69 1.25
C LYS A 172 11.25 -4.40 1.83
N VAL A 173 10.11 -4.30 1.14
CA VAL A 173 8.82 -4.89 1.54
C VAL A 173 8.88 -6.42 1.56
N THR A 174 9.36 -7.04 0.47
CA THR A 174 9.40 -8.51 0.37
C THR A 174 10.37 -9.11 1.38
N LYS A 175 11.54 -8.48 1.60
CA LYS A 175 12.46 -8.86 2.67
C LYS A 175 11.77 -8.79 4.03
N TYR A 176 11.12 -7.67 4.34
CA TYR A 176 10.43 -7.50 5.62
C TYR A 176 9.37 -8.60 5.86
N LEU A 177 8.55 -8.89 4.84
CA LEU A 177 7.52 -9.93 4.92
C LEU A 177 8.11 -11.34 5.08
N ALA A 178 9.21 -11.65 4.40
CA ALA A 178 9.87 -12.96 4.50
C ALA A 178 10.31 -13.28 5.94
N TYR A 179 10.85 -12.29 6.65
CA TYR A 179 11.38 -12.47 8.00
C TYR A 179 10.33 -12.31 9.10
N ASN A 180 9.39 -11.38 8.95
CA ASN A 180 8.51 -10.97 10.05
C ASN A 180 7.07 -11.50 9.95
N HIS A 181 6.60 -11.88 8.75
CA HIS A 181 5.22 -12.34 8.60
C HIS A 181 5.05 -13.79 9.06
N VAL A 182 4.04 -14.04 9.89
CA VAL A 182 3.67 -15.40 10.33
C VAL A 182 2.59 -15.97 9.41
N GLY A 183 2.75 -17.22 8.98
CA GLY A 183 1.79 -17.88 8.09
C GLY A 183 1.89 -17.39 6.64
N HIS A 184 0.94 -17.76 5.79
CA HIS A 184 1.01 -17.54 4.34
C HIS A 184 1.07 -16.04 3.98
N VAL A 185 2.13 -15.62 3.29
CA VAL A 185 2.32 -14.23 2.88
C VAL A 185 1.48 -13.95 1.65
N LYS A 186 0.70 -12.87 1.70
CA LYS A 186 -0.01 -12.28 0.56
C LYS A 186 -0.16 -10.78 0.76
N GLU A 187 -0.12 -10.02 -0.31
CA GLU A 187 -0.50 -8.61 -0.33
C GLU A 187 -1.94 -8.42 0.17
N ARG A 188 -2.21 -7.24 0.72
CA ARG A 188 -3.55 -6.82 1.11
C ARG A 188 -3.68 -5.31 0.98
N PRO A 189 -4.78 -4.79 0.44
CA PRO A 189 -5.04 -3.36 0.49
C PRO A 189 -5.15 -2.86 1.94
N PRO A 190 -4.97 -1.55 2.16
CA PRO A 190 -5.21 -0.93 3.44
C PRO A 190 -6.67 -1.11 3.90
N LYS A 191 -6.89 -1.13 5.22
CA LYS A 191 -8.23 -1.14 5.82
C LYS A 191 -9.00 0.08 5.32
N GLY A 192 -10.27 -0.13 4.94
CA GLY A 192 -11.12 0.94 4.42
C GLY A 192 -11.12 1.03 2.89
N PHE A 193 -10.16 0.42 2.20
CA PHE A 193 -10.14 0.42 0.74
C PHE A 193 -11.30 -0.39 0.16
N LYS A 194 -12.13 0.25 -0.66
CA LYS A 194 -13.28 -0.36 -1.35
C LYS A 194 -13.08 -0.54 -2.86
N GLY A 195 -11.85 -0.36 -3.35
CA GLY A 195 -11.47 -0.49 -4.76
C GLY A 195 -11.71 -1.86 -5.39
N GLY A 196 -11.45 -1.94 -6.69
CA GLY A 196 -11.60 -3.16 -7.47
C GLY A 196 -10.72 -4.31 -6.99
N LYS A 197 -11.28 -5.53 -6.94
CA LYS A 197 -10.56 -6.75 -6.49
C LYS A 197 -9.44 -7.17 -7.44
N HIS A 198 -9.39 -6.61 -8.64
CA HIS A 198 -8.34 -6.87 -9.62
C HIS A 198 -7.02 -6.15 -9.31
N LEU A 199 -7.00 -5.21 -8.36
CA LEU A 199 -5.79 -4.53 -7.88
C LEU A 199 -5.03 -5.44 -6.89
N HIS A 200 -4.40 -6.49 -7.42
CA HIS A 200 -3.63 -7.47 -6.66
C HIS A 200 -2.40 -7.94 -7.44
N ILE A 201 -1.48 -8.60 -6.76
CA ILE A 201 -0.32 -9.21 -7.41
C ILE A 201 -0.68 -10.67 -7.69
N GLY A 202 -0.42 -11.14 -8.90
CA GLY A 202 -0.65 -12.54 -9.23
C GLY A 202 0.14 -13.47 -8.30
N GLU A 203 -0.42 -14.67 -8.08
CA GLU A 203 0.15 -15.63 -7.13
C GLU A 203 1.58 -16.06 -7.52
N ARG A 204 1.90 -16.06 -8.83
CA ARG A 204 3.20 -16.48 -9.34
C ARG A 204 4.27 -15.41 -9.17
N GLU A 205 3.86 -14.16 -9.05
CA GLU A 205 4.72 -12.97 -9.08
C GLU A 205 5.17 -12.54 -7.67
N LEU A 206 4.35 -12.75 -6.65
CA LEU A 206 4.69 -12.45 -5.25
C LEU A 206 4.57 -13.68 -4.34
N VAL A 207 3.36 -14.24 -4.27
CA VAL A 207 2.98 -15.20 -3.22
C VAL A 207 3.82 -16.47 -3.29
N GLY A 208 3.94 -17.09 -4.47
CA GLY A 208 4.71 -18.31 -4.68
C GLY A 208 6.19 -18.12 -4.35
N PRO A 209 6.93 -17.24 -5.06
CA PRO A 209 8.36 -17.03 -4.82
C PRO A 209 8.68 -16.66 -3.37
N LEU A 210 7.89 -15.79 -2.75
CA LEU A 210 8.14 -15.32 -1.40
C LEU A 210 7.91 -16.41 -0.34
N ASN A 211 6.82 -17.18 -0.47
CA ASN A 211 6.56 -18.29 0.45
C ASN A 211 7.57 -19.44 0.26
N HIS A 212 8.01 -19.71 -0.97
CA HIS A 212 9.08 -20.67 -1.26
C HIS A 212 10.42 -20.24 -0.65
N ALA A 213 10.83 -18.98 -0.88
CA ALA A 213 12.07 -18.42 -0.34
C ALA A 213 12.10 -18.51 1.20
N ARG A 214 10.98 -18.16 1.86
CA ARG A 214 10.86 -18.29 3.33
C ARG A 214 10.89 -19.75 3.80
N GLY A 215 10.23 -20.66 3.09
CA GLY A 215 10.32 -22.10 3.37
C GLY A 215 11.76 -22.60 3.32
N GLY A 216 12.54 -22.11 2.35
CA GLY A 216 13.99 -22.33 2.26
C GLY A 216 14.75 -21.77 3.48
N LEU A 217 14.54 -20.50 3.82
CA LEU A 217 15.18 -19.86 4.98
C LEU A 217 14.92 -20.60 6.29
N ARG A 218 13.67 -21.03 6.53
CA ARG A 218 13.31 -21.81 7.73
C ARG A 218 14.07 -23.13 7.79
N LYS A 219 14.18 -23.85 6.66
CA LYS A 219 14.96 -25.10 6.59
C LYS A 219 16.44 -24.85 6.86
N SER A 220 17.03 -23.81 6.28
CA SER A 220 18.45 -23.48 6.50
C SER A 220 18.74 -23.08 7.95
N LEU A 221 17.89 -22.27 8.57
CA LEU A 221 18.03 -21.88 9.98
C LEU A 221 17.86 -23.07 10.93
N LEU A 222 16.87 -23.94 10.71
CA LEU A 222 16.75 -25.18 11.48
C LEU A 222 17.94 -26.12 11.26
N GLY A 223 18.45 -26.21 10.04
CA GLY A 223 19.63 -27.01 9.71
C GLY A 223 20.90 -26.50 10.41
N ILE A 224 21.07 -25.18 10.53
CA ILE A 224 22.15 -24.56 11.29
C ILE A 224 21.98 -24.81 12.79
N PHE A 225 20.77 -24.62 13.33
CA PHE A 225 20.49 -24.87 14.76
C PHE A 225 20.68 -26.34 15.14
N LEU A 226 20.18 -27.28 14.33
CA LEU A 226 20.41 -28.72 14.54
C LEU A 226 21.88 -29.08 14.32
N GLY A 227 22.54 -28.48 13.33
CA GLY A 227 23.96 -28.66 13.04
C GLY A 227 24.92 -28.10 14.10
N LEU A 228 24.49 -27.10 14.90
CA LEU A 228 25.24 -26.55 16.03
C LEU A 228 24.93 -27.23 17.37
N VAL A 229 23.70 -27.73 17.57
CA VAL A 229 23.29 -28.37 18.83
C VAL A 229 23.69 -29.85 18.87
N VAL A 230 23.70 -30.56 17.75
CA VAL A 230 24.10 -31.98 17.70
C VAL A 230 25.59 -32.20 18.06
N PRO A 231 26.57 -31.39 17.61
CA PRO A 231 27.97 -31.59 17.99
C PRO A 231 28.26 -31.25 19.47
N ILE A 232 27.49 -30.32 20.06
CA ILE A 232 27.69 -29.90 21.46
C ILE A 232 27.16 -30.96 22.44
N PHE A 233 26.04 -31.61 22.11
CA PHE A 233 25.49 -32.67 22.95
C PHE A 233 26.24 -34.01 22.79
N VAL A 234 26.73 -34.32 21.58
CA VAL A 234 27.50 -35.56 21.34
C VAL A 234 28.92 -35.49 21.90
N ARG A 235 29.55 -34.31 22.02
CA ARG A 235 30.87 -34.17 22.67
C ARG A 235 30.86 -34.25 24.20
N ARG A 236 29.70 -34.17 24.86
CA ARG A 236 29.63 -34.22 26.33
C ARG A 236 29.26 -35.59 26.93
N PHE A 237 28.89 -36.58 26.10
CA PHE A 237 28.48 -37.91 26.57
C PHE A 237 29.42 -39.07 26.17
N PHE A 238 30.45 -38.83 25.36
CA PHE A 238 31.47 -39.84 25.04
C PHE A 238 32.87 -39.41 25.50
N ALA A 239 33.07 -39.36 26.82
CA ALA A 239 34.38 -39.41 27.43
C ALA A 239 34.31 -40.39 28.62
N VAL A 240 34.17 -41.68 28.30
CA VAL A 240 34.40 -42.77 29.27
C VAL A 240 35.92 -43.02 29.30
N PRO A 241 36.61 -42.86 30.43
CA PRO A 241 38.04 -43.16 30.51
C PRO A 241 38.25 -44.67 30.42
N THR A 242 38.94 -45.10 29.37
CA THR A 242 39.43 -46.47 29.22
C THR A 242 40.65 -46.66 30.14
N ALA A 243 40.43 -47.13 31.36
CA ALA A 243 41.52 -47.56 32.24
C ALA A 243 41.05 -48.62 33.25
N ILE A 244 40.93 -49.88 32.81
CA ILE A 244 41.06 -51.03 33.73
C ILE A 244 42.14 -51.94 33.14
N LYS A 245 43.36 -51.75 33.67
CA LYS A 245 44.54 -52.56 33.41
C LYS A 245 44.48 -53.78 34.33
N ARG A 246 44.70 -54.96 33.76
CA ARG A 246 44.97 -56.24 34.45
C ARG A 246 45.96 -56.05 35.61
N LEU A 247 45.59 -56.58 36.78
CA LEU A 247 46.52 -57.19 37.73
C LEU A 247 46.00 -58.59 38.08
N ARG A 248 46.94 -59.51 38.19
CA ARG A 248 46.83 -60.97 38.21
C ARG A 248 47.40 -61.44 39.56
N MET A 249 46.86 -62.55 40.10
CA MET A 249 47.43 -63.41 41.16
C MET A 249 47.38 -62.83 42.59
N SER A 250 47.26 -63.55 43.71
CA SER A 250 47.00 -64.95 44.10
C SER A 250 46.89 -64.97 45.65
N GLU A 251 46.56 -66.14 46.23
CA GLU A 251 46.61 -66.49 47.68
C GLU A 251 45.40 -66.01 48.51
N GLY A 252 44.72 -66.80 49.35
CA GLY A 252 45.04 -68.09 49.96
C GLY A 252 44.70 -68.00 51.45
N ALA A 253 43.55 -68.55 51.87
CA ALA A 253 43.20 -69.07 53.20
C ALA A 253 41.73 -69.53 53.19
#